data_AF-A0A8S3R596-F1
#
_entry.id   AF-A0A8S3R596-F1
#
_cell.length_a   1.000
_cell.length_b   1.000
_cell.length_c   1.000
_cell.angle_alpha   90.00
_cell.angle_beta   90.00
_cell.angle_gamma   90.00
#
_symmetry.space_group_name_H-M   'P 1'
#
loop_
_entity.id
_entity.type
_entity.pdbx_description
1 polymer ?
#
loop_
_entity_poly.entity_id
_entity_poly.type
_entity_poly.pdbx_seq_one_letter_code
_entity_poly.pdbx_strand_id
1 'polypeptide(L)'
;MAEFLESYGAENRLLKSILFDLKTKEFVAGTKALGLVSKLITCPLWTLLENPKFSIIYMNDKYLELILFLDDSSKNIQSCMRGELLPFGLDTYIERDSIFDALLQSDIYDDTVYMMLQVLLPAICKMSKRLFQDHLPGGKPHNLNDEIKQKVKAAPKTSCYAESVFGQLNCILRMKPSTTTLASALCS
;
A
#
# COMPACT_ATOMS: atom_id res chain seq x y z
N MET A 1 -13.71 17.65 16.91
CA MET A 1 -14.52 16.40 16.80
C MET A 1 -14.92 15.86 18.18
N ALA A 2 -13.99 15.63 19.10
CA ALA A 2 -14.34 15.22 20.47
C ALA A 2 -15.27 16.22 21.18
N GLU A 3 -14.93 17.51 21.14
CA GLU A 3 -15.77 18.60 21.69
C GLU A 3 -17.15 18.69 21.02
N PHE A 4 -17.22 18.37 19.71
CA PHE A 4 -18.49 18.31 18.99
C PHE A 4 -19.37 17.16 19.49
N LEU A 5 -18.79 15.96 19.69
CA LEU A 5 -19.53 14.82 20.22
C LEU A 5 -19.94 14.99 21.69
N GLU A 6 -19.17 15.74 22.48
CA GLU A 6 -19.53 16.10 23.84
C GLU A 6 -20.68 17.11 23.89
N SER A 7 -20.62 18.15 23.05
CA SER A 7 -21.66 19.19 22.98
C SER A 7 -22.96 18.70 22.33
N TYR A 8 -22.87 17.82 21.33
CA TYR A 8 -24.03 17.24 20.65
C TYR A 8 -24.75 16.16 21.46
N GLY A 9 -24.09 15.59 22.48
CA GLY A 9 -24.61 14.47 23.26
C GLY A 9 -24.43 13.15 22.51
N ALA A 10 -23.39 12.40 22.87
CA ALA A 10 -23.21 11.02 22.41
C ALA A 10 -24.26 10.11 23.07
N GLU A 11 -25.50 10.12 22.59
CA GLU A 11 -26.63 9.40 23.22
C GLU A 11 -26.59 7.90 22.93
N ASN A 12 -26.22 7.51 21.70
CA ASN A 12 -26.19 6.11 21.28
C ASN A 12 -24.85 5.42 21.63
N ARG A 13 -24.84 4.09 21.68
CA ARG A 13 -23.66 3.30 22.08
C ARG A 13 -22.45 3.52 21.15
N LEU A 14 -22.68 3.70 19.85
CA LEU A 14 -21.61 3.90 18.87
C LEU A 14 -20.88 5.22 19.10
N LEU A 15 -21.61 6.32 19.28
CA LEU A 15 -21.04 7.65 19.53
C LEU A 15 -20.32 7.70 20.87
N LYS A 16 -20.80 6.97 21.89
CA LYS A 16 -20.09 6.83 23.17
C LYS A 16 -18.77 6.10 23.00
N SER A 17 -18.73 5.03 22.22
CA SER A 17 -17.50 4.32 21.89
C SER A 17 -16.53 5.19 21.10
N ILE A 18 -16.99 5.92 20.09
CA ILE A 18 -16.13 6.84 19.32
C ILE A 18 -15.58 7.95 20.21
N LEU A 19 -16.40 8.53 21.10
CA LEU A 19 -15.94 9.54 22.04
C LEU A 19 -14.90 8.98 23.03
N PHE A 20 -15.10 7.75 23.50
CA PHE A 20 -14.10 7.05 24.31
C PHE A 20 -12.79 6.85 23.54
N ASP A 21 -12.89 6.43 22.28
CA ASP A 21 -11.71 6.16 21.45
C ASP A 21 -10.92 7.45 21.16
N LEU A 22 -11.61 8.55 20.87
CA LEU A 22 -11.01 9.88 20.64
C LEU A 22 -10.31 10.45 21.89
N LYS A 23 -10.68 9.99 23.09
CA LYS A 23 -10.03 10.38 24.35
C LYS A 23 -8.86 9.48 24.72
N THR A 24 -8.77 8.31 24.10
CA THR A 24 -7.73 7.33 24.36
C THR A 24 -6.49 7.70 23.55
N LYS A 25 -5.41 8.07 24.24
CA LYS A 25 -4.19 8.62 23.64
C LYS A 25 -3.59 7.66 22.62
N GLU A 26 -3.64 6.37 22.92
CA GLU A 26 -3.11 5.29 22.09
C GLU A 26 -3.85 5.18 20.76
N PHE A 27 -5.15 5.42 20.71
CA PHE A 27 -5.90 5.37 19.45
C PHE A 27 -5.65 6.58 18.57
N VAL A 28 -5.51 7.77 19.17
CA VAL A 28 -5.13 8.98 18.43
C VAL A 28 -3.71 8.85 17.87
N ALA A 29 -2.76 8.43 18.70
CA ALA A 29 -1.39 8.14 18.27
C ALA A 29 -1.35 7.05 17.19
N GLY A 30 -2.10 5.96 17.37
CA GLY A 30 -2.20 4.88 16.40
C GLY A 30 -2.74 5.34 15.06
N THR A 31 -3.74 6.23 15.06
CA THR A 31 -4.28 6.83 13.84
C THR A 31 -3.24 7.67 13.10
N LYS A 32 -2.44 8.47 13.83
CA LYS A 32 -1.34 9.24 13.24
C LYS A 32 -0.26 8.33 12.66
N ALA A 33 0.16 7.29 13.40
CA ALA A 33 1.14 6.31 12.93
C ALA A 33 0.67 5.59 11.66
N LEU A 34 -0.59 5.13 11.63
CA LEU A 34 -1.19 4.50 10.46
C LEU A 34 -1.35 5.48 9.30
N GLY A 35 -1.68 6.74 9.56
CA GLY A 35 -1.75 7.80 8.55
C GLY A 35 -0.41 8.02 7.86
N LEU A 36 0.68 8.09 8.64
CA LEU A 36 2.05 8.18 8.11
C LEU A 36 2.41 6.96 7.25
N VAL A 37 2.16 5.74 7.75
CA VAL A 37 2.36 4.51 6.96
C VAL A 37 1.51 4.55 5.68
N SER A 38 0.28 5.03 5.76
CA SER A 38 -0.62 5.07 4.61
C SER A 38 -0.08 5.99 3.52
N LYS A 39 0.22 7.24 3.88
CA LYS A 39 0.67 8.29 2.96
C LYS A 39 2.08 8.09 2.43
N LEU A 40 2.99 7.53 3.24
CA LEU A 40 4.38 7.30 2.83
C LEU A 40 4.57 5.95 2.13
N ILE A 41 3.89 4.89 2.55
CA ILE A 41 4.19 3.53 2.08
C ILE A 41 3.10 3.03 1.14
N THR A 42 1.87 2.91 1.66
CA THR A 42 0.82 2.15 0.94
C THR A 42 0.25 2.89 -0.27
N CYS A 43 -0.06 4.18 -0.13
CA CYS A 43 -0.63 4.97 -1.22
C CYS A 43 0.35 5.19 -2.37
N PRO A 44 1.64 5.53 -2.12
CA PRO A 44 2.61 5.65 -3.20
C PRO A 44 2.84 4.31 -3.92
N LEU A 45 2.91 3.20 -3.18
CA LEU A 45 3.03 1.87 -3.78
C LEU A 45 1.80 1.51 -4.64
N TRP A 46 0.59 1.78 -4.14
CA TRP A 46 -0.64 1.51 -4.87
C TRP A 46 -0.73 2.33 -6.16
N THR A 47 -0.34 3.59 -6.10
CA THR A 47 -0.29 4.48 -7.27
C THR A 47 0.66 3.92 -8.35
N LEU A 48 1.83 3.41 -7.93
CA LEU A 48 2.76 2.74 -8.87
C LEU A 48 2.18 1.46 -9.45
N LEU A 49 1.44 0.67 -8.67
CA LEU A 49 0.80 -0.57 -9.13
C LEU A 49 -0.33 -0.31 -10.12
N GLU A 50 -1.15 0.71 -9.89
CA GLU A 50 -2.27 1.05 -10.77
C GLU A 50 -1.84 1.71 -12.09
N ASN A 51 -0.66 2.34 -12.14
CA ASN A 51 -0.22 3.07 -13.33
C ASN A 51 0.08 2.12 -14.52
N PRO A 52 -0.74 2.07 -15.57
CA PRO A 52 -0.62 1.08 -16.64
C PRO A 52 0.67 1.21 -17.47
N LYS A 53 1.40 2.32 -17.35
CA LYS A 53 2.65 2.57 -18.09
C LYS A 53 3.84 1.76 -17.54
N PHE A 54 3.76 1.28 -16.31
CA PHE A 54 4.85 0.54 -15.68
C PHE A 54 4.70 -0.96 -15.88
N SER A 55 5.81 -1.64 -16.19
CA SER A 55 5.86 -3.09 -16.35
C SER A 55 6.26 -3.79 -15.05
N ILE A 56 6.11 -5.11 -15.00
CA ILE A 56 6.56 -5.92 -13.85
C ILE A 56 8.07 -5.80 -13.59
N ILE A 57 8.86 -5.57 -14.65
CA ILE A 57 10.32 -5.41 -14.55
C ILE A 57 10.65 -4.08 -13.88
N TYR A 58 9.93 -3.00 -14.22
CA TYR A 58 10.09 -1.71 -13.55
C TYR A 58 9.81 -1.78 -12.06
N MET A 59 8.88 -2.66 -11.65
CA MET A 59 8.56 -2.85 -10.23
C MET A 59 9.69 -3.52 -9.44
N ASN A 60 10.60 -4.28 -10.06
CA ASN A 60 11.73 -4.90 -9.34
C ASN A 60 12.58 -3.83 -8.63
N ASP A 61 12.92 -2.77 -9.36
CA ASP A 61 13.73 -1.67 -8.83
C ASP A 61 12.94 -0.90 -7.76
N LYS A 62 11.64 -0.67 -7.98
CA LYS A 62 10.79 0.02 -7.01
C LYS A 62 10.56 -0.78 -5.72
N TYR A 63 10.44 -2.10 -5.77
CA TYR A 63 10.36 -2.91 -4.56
C TYR A 63 11.67 -2.88 -3.76
N LEU A 64 12.81 -2.84 -4.44
CA LEU A 64 14.11 -2.67 -3.80
C LEU A 64 14.23 -1.29 -3.13
N GLU A 65 13.89 -0.21 -3.85
CA GLU A 65 13.82 1.16 -3.30
C GLU A 65 12.94 1.22 -2.04
N LEU A 66 11.75 0.61 -2.10
CA LEU A 66 10.83 0.55 -0.96
C LEU A 66 11.45 -0.16 0.26
N ILE A 67 12.13 -1.27 0.04
CA ILE A 67 12.76 -2.03 1.13
C ILE A 67 13.91 -1.25 1.74
N LEU A 68 14.73 -0.59 0.94
CA LEU A 68 15.81 0.28 1.43
C LEU A 68 15.24 1.43 2.26
N PHE A 69 14.19 2.09 1.76
CA PHE A 69 13.48 3.13 2.49
C PHE A 69 12.92 2.62 3.83
N LEU A 70 12.31 1.44 3.87
CA LEU A 70 11.76 0.86 5.10
C LEU A 70 12.88 0.50 6.10
N ASP A 71 14.01 0.01 5.62
CA ASP A 71 15.19 -0.30 6.43
C ASP A 71 15.77 0.98 7.05
N ASP A 72 15.92 2.05 6.27
CA ASP A 72 16.43 3.34 6.73
C ASP A 72 15.45 4.04 7.66
N SER A 73 14.16 4.03 7.33
CA SER A 73 13.10 4.58 8.17
C SER A 73 13.00 3.86 9.51
N SER A 74 13.28 2.55 9.54
CA SER A 74 13.30 1.79 10.79
C SER A 74 14.46 2.17 11.71
N LYS A 75 15.57 2.66 11.15
CA LYS A 75 16.73 3.17 11.90
C LYS A 75 16.57 4.64 12.27
N ASN A 76 15.85 5.42 11.47
CA ASN A 76 15.70 6.87 11.64
C ASN A 76 14.23 7.29 11.56
N ILE A 77 13.47 6.90 12.59
CA ILE A 77 12.02 7.09 12.65
C ILE A 77 11.65 8.57 12.74
N GLN A 78 12.47 9.38 13.41
CA GLN A 78 12.25 10.82 13.53
C GLN A 78 12.24 11.50 12.14
N SER A 79 13.14 11.09 11.24
CA SER A 79 13.16 11.62 9.87
C SER A 79 11.96 11.15 9.05
N CYS A 80 11.46 9.94 9.32
CA CYS A 80 10.21 9.43 8.75
C CYS A 80 8.99 10.24 9.24
N MET A 81 8.90 10.53 10.54
CA MET A 81 7.83 11.36 11.12
C MET A 81 7.82 12.80 10.58
N ARG A 82 8.99 13.34 10.24
CA ARG A 82 9.12 14.67 9.60
C ARG A 82 8.90 14.66 8.09
N GLY A 83 8.72 13.48 7.48
CA GLY A 83 8.52 13.36 6.04
C GLY A 83 9.77 13.68 5.21
N GLU A 84 10.96 13.60 5.81
CA GLU A 84 12.25 13.87 5.14
C GLU A 84 12.66 12.72 4.21
N LEU A 85 12.18 11.52 4.49
CA LEU A 85 12.45 10.31 3.72
C LEU A 85 11.33 10.04 2.73
N LEU A 86 11.68 9.72 1.48
CA LEU A 86 10.75 9.42 0.40
C LEU A 86 11.04 8.01 -0.19
N PRO A 87 10.03 7.11 -0.29
CA PRO A 87 10.26 5.72 -0.66
C PRO A 87 10.80 5.46 -2.06
N PHE A 88 10.53 6.34 -3.01
CA PHE A 88 10.91 6.20 -4.42
C PHE A 88 11.68 7.44 -4.91
N GLY A 89 12.36 8.14 -4.00
CA GLY A 89 13.08 9.38 -4.30
C GLY A 89 12.19 10.46 -4.91
N LEU A 90 12.67 11.13 -5.97
CA LEU A 90 11.94 12.18 -6.68
C LEU A 90 10.68 11.67 -7.43
N ASP A 91 10.61 10.37 -7.71
CA ASP A 91 9.46 9.74 -8.37
C ASP A 91 8.35 9.37 -7.37
N THR A 92 8.54 9.65 -6.07
CA THR A 92 7.55 9.31 -5.05
C THR A 92 6.29 10.15 -5.26
N TYR A 93 5.19 9.47 -5.61
CA TYR A 93 3.88 10.09 -5.63
C TYR A 93 3.32 10.20 -4.22
N ILE A 94 3.51 11.35 -3.58
CA ILE A 94 2.82 11.73 -2.34
C ILE A 94 1.86 12.86 -2.68
N GLU A 95 0.58 12.61 -2.45
CA GLU A 95 -0.43 13.67 -2.44
C GLU A 95 -0.21 14.53 -1.19
N ARG A 96 0.36 15.73 -1.39
CA ARG A 96 0.57 16.75 -0.35
C ARG A 96 -0.74 17.50 -0.09
N ASP A 97 -1.70 16.79 0.50
CA ASP A 97 -2.96 17.34 0.95
C ASP A 97 -2.85 17.88 2.39
N SER A 98 -3.92 18.54 2.84
CA SER A 98 -4.01 19.05 4.22
C SER A 98 -3.86 17.94 5.27
N ILE A 99 -4.16 16.68 4.92
CA ILE A 99 -4.00 15.52 5.80
C ILE A 99 -2.52 15.20 5.97
N PHE A 100 -1.75 15.18 4.89
CA PHE A 100 -0.31 14.97 4.94
C PHE A 100 0.37 16.05 5.79
N ASP A 101 0.04 17.33 5.56
CA ASP A 101 0.59 18.43 6.36
C ASP A 101 0.23 18.30 7.84
N ALA A 102 -1.01 17.91 8.16
CA ALA A 102 -1.45 17.68 9.54
C ALA A 102 -0.71 16.50 10.20
N LEU A 103 -0.37 15.44 9.45
CA LEU A 103 0.38 14.30 9.98
C LEU A 103 1.83 14.64 10.33
N LEU A 104 2.44 15.62 9.64
CA LEU A 104 3.82 16.06 9.90
C LEU A 104 3.94 17.10 11.02
N GLN A 105 2.83 17.72 11.42
CA GLN A 105 2.83 18.67 12.54
C GLN A 105 3.14 17.95 13.85
N SER A 106 3.92 18.62 14.71
CA SER A 106 4.22 18.07 16.03
C SER A 106 2.95 18.02 16.88
N ASP A 107 2.81 16.94 17.63
CA ASP A 107 1.65 16.65 18.46
C ASP A 107 2.09 16.10 19.82
N ILE A 108 1.25 16.28 20.84
CA ILE A 108 1.48 15.79 22.20
C ILE A 108 1.59 14.26 22.29
N TYR A 109 1.19 13.55 21.23
CA TYR A 109 1.23 12.10 21.14
C TYR A 109 2.47 11.55 20.40
N ASP A 110 3.38 12.41 19.94
CA ASP A 110 4.51 12.03 19.08
C ASP A 110 5.41 10.95 19.71
N ASP A 111 5.61 10.96 21.03
CA ASP A 111 6.38 9.91 21.72
C ASP A 111 5.73 8.53 21.57
N THR A 112 4.40 8.47 21.64
CA THR A 112 3.65 7.22 21.47
C THR A 112 3.64 6.79 20.01
N VAL A 113 3.51 7.74 19.08
CA VAL A 113 3.63 7.48 17.63
C VAL A 113 5.01 6.91 17.29
N TYR A 114 6.06 7.48 17.86
CA TYR A 114 7.43 7.00 17.69
C TYR A 114 7.59 5.55 18.15
N MET A 115 7.09 5.20 19.34
CA MET A 115 7.10 3.83 19.86
C MET A 115 6.30 2.86 18.97
N MET A 116 5.18 3.30 18.40
CA MET A 116 4.40 2.48 17.47
C MET A 116 5.14 2.25 16.15
N LEU A 117 5.72 3.30 15.57
CA LEU A 117 6.50 3.21 14.33
C LEU A 117 7.77 2.37 14.51
N GLN A 118 8.38 2.37 15.70
CA GLN A 118 9.49 1.48 16.06
C GLN A 118 9.15 0.00 15.88
N VAL A 119 7.89 -0.38 16.08
CA VAL A 119 7.44 -1.77 15.89
C VAL A 119 6.94 -1.98 14.46
N LEU A 120 6.16 -1.04 13.93
CA LEU A 120 5.51 -1.17 12.62
C LEU A 120 6.51 -1.19 11.46
N LEU A 121 7.47 -0.27 11.43
CA LEU A 121 8.38 -0.12 10.28
C LEU A 121 9.27 -1.36 10.07
N PRO A 122 9.93 -1.94 11.11
CA PRO A 122 10.66 -3.19 10.94
C PRO A 122 9.77 -4.36 10.53
N ALA A 123 8.55 -4.44 11.08
CA ALA A 123 7.60 -5.51 10.74
C ALA A 123 7.19 -5.44 9.27
N ILE A 124 6.84 -4.24 8.78
CA ILE A 124 6.52 -3.99 7.37
C ILE A 124 7.74 -4.29 6.50
N CYS A 125 8.95 -3.84 6.87
CA CYS A 125 10.18 -4.14 6.15
C CYS A 125 10.40 -5.66 5.98
N LYS A 126 10.26 -6.42 7.07
CA LYS A 126 10.40 -7.87 7.06
C LYS A 126 9.33 -8.56 6.20
N MET A 127 8.09 -8.08 6.26
CA MET A 127 7.00 -8.58 5.41
C MET A 127 7.26 -8.29 3.93
N SER A 128 7.63 -7.05 3.58
CA SER A 128 7.95 -6.64 2.21
C SER A 128 9.11 -7.45 1.63
N LYS A 129 10.18 -7.69 2.38
CA LYS A 129 11.31 -8.54 1.96
C LYS A 129 10.87 -9.96 1.59
N ARG A 130 9.86 -10.51 2.29
CA ARG A 130 9.29 -11.83 2.00
C ARG A 130 8.35 -11.80 0.79
N LEU A 131 7.46 -10.81 0.73
CA LEU A 131 6.48 -10.67 -0.35
C LEU A 131 7.15 -10.44 -1.70
N PHE A 132 8.21 -9.63 -1.73
CA PHE A 132 8.91 -9.27 -2.94
C PHE A 132 10.17 -10.08 -3.17
N GLN A 133 10.39 -11.19 -2.43
CA GLN A 133 11.62 -11.98 -2.50
C GLN A 133 11.99 -12.37 -3.94
N ASP A 134 11.00 -12.71 -4.76
CA ASP A 134 11.23 -13.02 -6.17
C ASP A 134 11.73 -11.80 -6.94
N HIS A 135 11.24 -10.60 -6.68
CA HIS A 135 11.61 -9.38 -7.39
C HIS A 135 12.96 -8.75 -6.95
N LEU A 136 13.53 -9.22 -5.83
CA LEU A 136 14.77 -8.68 -5.25
C LEU A 136 16.03 -9.29 -5.86
N PRO A 137 17.22 -8.70 -5.63
CA PRO A 137 18.48 -9.26 -6.13
C PRO A 137 18.65 -10.73 -5.77
N GLY A 138 18.84 -11.59 -6.78
CA GLY A 138 18.90 -13.05 -6.64
C GLY A 138 17.58 -13.79 -6.88
N GLY A 139 16.46 -13.09 -7.04
CA GLY A 139 15.16 -13.68 -7.35
C GLY A 139 14.89 -13.85 -8.86
N LYS A 140 13.88 -14.64 -9.20
CA LYS A 140 13.62 -15.17 -10.57
C LYS A 140 13.44 -14.09 -11.66
N PRO A 141 12.68 -13.00 -11.45
CA PRO A 141 12.49 -11.93 -12.41
C PRO A 141 13.62 -10.89 -12.44
N HIS A 142 14.55 -10.91 -11.47
CA HIS A 142 15.70 -9.98 -11.43
C HIS A 142 16.82 -10.45 -12.38
N ASN A 143 17.05 -11.76 -12.48
CA ASN A 143 18.08 -12.38 -13.33
C ASN A 143 17.57 -12.77 -14.74
N LEU A 144 16.67 -11.98 -15.33
CA LEU A 144 16.17 -12.27 -16.67
C LEU A 144 17.20 -11.88 -17.74
N ASN A 145 17.45 -12.78 -18.69
CA ASN A 145 18.24 -12.50 -19.89
C ASN A 145 17.59 -11.36 -20.71
N ASP A 146 18.37 -10.54 -21.42
CA ASP A 146 17.85 -9.33 -22.08
C ASP A 146 16.78 -9.63 -23.15
N GLU A 147 16.85 -10.80 -23.79
CA GLU A 147 15.80 -11.30 -24.69
C GLU A 147 14.46 -11.55 -23.98
N ILE A 148 14.50 -12.04 -22.73
CA ILE A 148 13.30 -12.30 -21.93
C ILE A 148 12.77 -10.99 -21.37
N LYS A 149 13.64 -10.04 -20.99
CA LYS A 149 13.21 -8.69 -20.60
C LYS A 149 12.42 -7.99 -21.71
N GLN A 150 12.82 -8.14 -22.98
CA GLN A 150 12.03 -7.62 -24.10
C GLN A 150 10.67 -8.31 -24.23
N LYS A 151 10.59 -9.64 -24.08
CA LYS A 151 9.33 -10.39 -24.19
C LYS A 151 8.34 -10.10 -23.05
N VAL A 152 8.83 -9.89 -21.83
CA VAL A 152 8.01 -9.68 -20.63
C VAL A 152 7.75 -8.19 -20.36
N LYS A 153 8.30 -7.27 -21.16
CA LYS A 153 8.09 -5.82 -21.04
C LYS A 153 6.61 -5.42 -21.11
N ALA A 154 5.82 -6.16 -21.88
CA ALA A 154 4.38 -5.93 -22.03
C ALA A 154 3.52 -6.67 -20.97
N ALA A 155 4.15 -7.48 -20.11
CA ALA A 155 3.40 -8.25 -19.12
C ALA A 155 2.85 -7.33 -18.01
N PRO A 156 1.58 -7.50 -17.63
CA PRO A 156 0.96 -6.71 -16.58
C PRO A 156 1.65 -6.97 -15.23
N LYS A 157 1.69 -5.93 -14.38
CA LYS A 157 2.32 -5.98 -13.04
C LYS A 157 1.58 -6.86 -12.05
N THR A 158 0.27 -6.99 -12.22
CA THR A 158 -0.61 -7.79 -11.35
C THR A 158 -1.51 -8.64 -12.23
N SER A 159 -1.87 -9.84 -11.75
CA SER A 159 -2.87 -10.69 -12.41
C SER A 159 -4.28 -10.11 -12.33
N CYS A 160 -4.49 -9.04 -11.54
CA CYS A 160 -5.81 -8.50 -11.22
C CYS A 160 -6.65 -8.14 -12.47
N TYR A 161 -6.01 -7.63 -13.52
CA TYR A 161 -6.69 -7.38 -14.79
C TYR A 161 -7.07 -8.68 -15.52
N ALA A 162 -6.16 -9.66 -15.57
CA ALA A 162 -6.44 -10.96 -16.16
C ALA A 162 -7.54 -11.70 -15.40
N GLU A 163 -7.51 -11.68 -14.06
CA GLU A 163 -8.53 -12.26 -13.18
C GLU A 163 -9.88 -11.58 -13.33
N SER A 164 -9.92 -10.26 -13.48
CA SER A 164 -11.15 -9.52 -13.77
C SER A 164 -11.73 -9.91 -15.13
N VAL A 165 -10.90 -10.02 -16.17
CA VAL A 165 -11.32 -10.48 -17.51
C VAL A 165 -11.81 -11.93 -17.48
N PHE A 166 -11.13 -12.83 -16.76
CA PHE A 166 -11.60 -14.20 -16.56
C PHE A 166 -12.87 -14.26 -15.71
N GLY A 167 -13.03 -13.39 -14.72
CA GLY A 167 -14.24 -13.24 -13.92
C GLY A 167 -15.43 -12.78 -14.76
N GLN A 168 -15.22 -11.77 -15.62
CA GLN A 168 -16.23 -11.29 -16.58
C GLN A 168 -16.59 -12.37 -17.60
N LEU A 169 -15.59 -13.07 -18.16
CA LEU A 169 -15.79 -14.18 -19.09
C LEU A 169 -16.58 -15.33 -18.43
N ASN A 170 -16.25 -15.70 -17.20
CA ASN A 170 -16.95 -16.72 -16.42
C ASN A 170 -18.40 -16.29 -16.13
N CYS A 171 -18.63 -15.01 -15.83
CA CYS A 171 -19.97 -14.45 -15.66
C CYS A 171 -20.80 -14.53 -16.96
N ILE A 172 -20.20 -14.18 -18.10
CA ILE A 172 -20.85 -14.26 -19.43
C ILE A 172 -21.20 -15.72 -19.78
N LEU A 173 -20.29 -16.66 -19.52
CA LEU A 173 -20.54 -18.10 -19.75
C LEU A 173 -21.67 -18.64 -18.88
N ARG A 174 -21.78 -18.19 -17.62
CA ARG A 174 -22.89 -18.55 -16.72
C ARG A 174 -24.22 -17.92 -17.12
N MET A 175 -24.21 -16.68 -17.63
CA MET A 175 -25.41 -15.95 -18.03
C MET A 175 -25.92 -16.35 -19.43
N LYS A 176 -25.05 -16.87 -20.31
CA LYS A 176 -25.39 -17.35 -21.65
C LYS A 176 -24.92 -18.80 -21.86
N PRO A 177 -25.66 -19.81 -21.38
CA PRO A 177 -25.28 -21.22 -21.48
C PRO A 177 -25.21 -21.74 -22.93
N SER A 178 -25.80 -21.05 -23.91
CA SER A 178 -25.67 -21.34 -25.35
C SER A 178 -24.27 -21.07 -25.92
N THR A 179 -23.43 -20.31 -25.20
CA THR A 179 -22.04 -20.02 -25.61
C THR A 179 -21.09 -21.17 -25.27
N THR A 180 -21.44 -21.98 -24.26
CA THR A 180 -20.68 -23.17 -23.83
C THR A 180 -20.60 -24.23 -24.93
N THR A 181 -21.63 -24.34 -25.77
CA THR A 181 -21.71 -25.32 -26.87
C THR A 181 -20.75 -25.00 -28.03
N LEU A 182 -20.43 -23.72 -28.25
CA LEU A 182 -19.44 -23.30 -29.26
C LEU A 182 -18.00 -23.47 -28.76
N ALA A 183 -17.75 -23.26 -27.46
CA ALA A 183 -16.42 -23.46 -26.88
C ALA A 183 -16.01 -24.94 -26.85
N SER A 184 -16.95 -25.88 -26.65
CA SER A 184 -16.64 -27.31 -26.70
C SER A 184 -16.40 -27.82 -28.13
N ALA A 185 -17.03 -27.20 -29.14
CA ALA A 185 -16.91 -27.60 -30.54
C ALA A 185 -15.58 -27.14 -31.20
N LEU A 186 -14.91 -26.13 -30.64
CA LEU A 186 -13.60 -25.66 -31.12
C LEU A 186 -12.41 -26.42 -30.52
N CYS A 187 -12.66 -27.31 -29.53
CA CYS A 187 -11.66 -28.19 -28.92
C CYS A 187 -11.87 -29.66 -29.30
N SER A 188 -12.59 -29.93 -30.41
CA SER A 188 -12.75 -31.27 -31.01
C SER A 188 -11.86 -31.40 -32.24
#